data_AF-A0A2T5PJJ2-F1
#
_entry.id   AF-A0A2T5PJJ2-F1
#
_cell.length_a   1.000
_cell.length_b   1.000
_cell.length_c   1.000
_cell.angle_alpha   90.00
_cell.angle_beta   90.00
_cell.angle_gamma   90.00
#
_symmetry.space_group_name_H-M   'P 1'
#
loop_
_entity.id
_entity.type
_entity.pdbx_description
1 polymer ?
#
loop_
_entity_poly.entity_id
_entity_poly.type
_entity_poly.pdbx_seq_one_letter_code
_entity_poly.pdbx_strand_id
1 'polypeptide(L)'
;MLFARIVLSIQIAALLVLGLAYFIRPEEMASFSGALLMANAAVTEVRAYYGGLQLGLAAYLAMALLRMDLLRPALFLLVLLYSSLALARIAGLWLDGGGQQTFNLYALLLEVVSAGLAWWALRGLSR
;
A
#
# COMPACT_ATOMS: atom_id res chain seq x y z
N MET A 1 1.88 -21.65 -5.81
CA MET A 1 1.68 -20.65 -6.89
C MET A 1 0.30 -19.97 -6.87
N LEU A 2 -0.84 -20.69 -6.78
CA LEU A 2 -2.17 -20.07 -6.77
C LEU A 2 -2.35 -19.02 -5.66
N PHE A 3 -1.93 -19.35 -4.43
CA PHE A 3 -2.01 -18.42 -3.30
C PHE A 3 -1.27 -17.09 -3.55
N ALA A 4 -0.05 -17.14 -4.10
CA ALA A 4 0.71 -15.95 -4.48
C ALA A 4 -0.03 -15.07 -5.48
N ARG A 5 -0.67 -15.68 -6.48
CA ARG A 5 -1.47 -14.96 -7.49
C ARG A 5 -2.71 -14.31 -6.88
N ILE A 6 -3.38 -14.99 -5.95
CA ILE A 6 -4.52 -14.43 -5.21
C ILE A 6 -4.07 -13.22 -4.38
N VAL A 7 -2.99 -13.36 -3.62
CA VAL A 7 -2.44 -12.25 -2.81
C VAL A 7 -2.11 -11.05 -3.69
N LEU A 8 -1.38 -11.26 -4.80
CA LEU A 8 -1.08 -10.17 -5.73
C LEU A 8 -2.33 -9.54 -6.34
N SER A 9 -3.33 -10.34 -6.73
CA SER A 9 -4.57 -9.83 -7.33
C SER A 9 -5.34 -8.93 -6.37
N ILE A 10 -5.41 -9.32 -5.09
CA ILE A 10 -6.02 -8.49 -4.04
C ILE A 10 -5.26 -7.17 -3.89
N GLN A 11 -3.92 -7.22 -3.86
CA GLN A 11 -3.11 -6.01 -3.72
C GLN A 11 -3.20 -5.09 -4.95
N ILE A 12 -3.26 -5.64 -6.16
CA ILE A 12 -3.50 -4.88 -7.38
C ILE A 12 -4.84 -4.16 -7.30
N ALA A 13 -5.91 -4.86 -6.90
CA ALA A 13 -7.23 -4.26 -6.77
C ALA A 13 -7.24 -3.12 -5.73
N ALA A 14 -6.64 -3.35 -4.56
CA ALA A 14 -6.54 -2.33 -3.52
C ALA A 14 -5.76 -1.09 -3.99
N LEU A 15 -4.57 -1.28 -4.58
CA LEU A 15 -3.73 -0.20 -5.07
C LEU A 15 -4.34 0.55 -6.25
N LEU A 16 -5.08 -0.14 -7.14
CA LEU A 16 -5.80 0.52 -8.23
C LEU A 16 -6.95 1.37 -7.71
N VAL A 17 -7.78 0.83 -6.82
CA VAL A 17 -8.95 1.54 -6.29
C VAL A 17 -8.50 2.75 -5.47
N LEU A 18 -7.57 2.56 -4.53
CA LEU A 18 -7.07 3.65 -3.70
C LEU A 18 -6.25 4.64 -4.54
N GLY A 19 -5.39 4.16 -5.43
CA GLY A 19 -4.59 5.01 -6.31
C GLY A 19 -5.47 5.88 -7.21
N LEU A 20 -6.53 5.33 -7.81
CA LEU A 20 -7.48 6.12 -8.60
C LEU A 20 -8.25 7.11 -7.72
N ALA A 21 -8.68 6.70 -6.53
CA ALA A 21 -9.41 7.58 -5.61
C ALA A 21 -8.55 8.79 -5.20
N TYR A 22 -7.31 8.57 -4.76
CA TYR A 22 -6.36 9.65 -4.44
C TYR A 22 -5.96 10.47 -5.67
N PHE A 23 -5.87 9.85 -6.84
CA PHE A 23 -5.54 10.56 -8.07
C PHE A 23 -6.68 11.45 -8.55
N ILE A 24 -7.95 11.08 -8.39
CA ILE A 24 -9.11 11.84 -8.89
C ILE A 24 -9.64 12.82 -7.82
N ARG A 25 -9.79 12.37 -6.57
CA ARG A 25 -10.36 13.11 -5.43
C ARG A 25 -9.38 13.22 -4.24
N PRO A 26 -8.19 13.85 -4.41
CA PRO A 26 -7.14 13.88 -3.38
C PRO A 26 -7.57 14.56 -2.07
N GLU A 27 -8.35 15.65 -2.14
CA GLU A 27 -8.78 16.39 -0.94
C GLU A 27 -9.74 15.57 -0.07
N GLU A 28 -10.73 14.94 -0.70
CA GLU A 28 -11.67 14.04 -0.01
C GLU A 28 -10.90 12.87 0.62
N MET A 29 -9.94 12.28 -0.10
CA MET A 29 -9.17 11.15 0.42
C MET A 29 -8.22 11.54 1.56
N ALA A 30 -7.59 12.71 1.47
CA ALA A 30 -6.75 13.23 2.55
C ALA A 30 -7.57 13.56 3.81
N SER A 31 -8.83 13.97 3.67
CA SER A 31 -9.69 14.28 4.80
C SER A 31 -9.96 13.08 5.72
N PHE A 32 -9.90 11.84 5.21
CA PHE A 32 -10.07 10.63 6.03
C PHE A 32 -8.97 10.45 7.08
N SER A 33 -7.76 10.94 6.83
CA SER A 33 -6.68 10.96 7.82
C SER A 33 -6.68 12.22 8.68
N GLY A 34 -7.65 13.12 8.48
CA GLY A 34 -7.68 14.45 9.09
C GLY A 34 -6.73 15.47 8.43
N ALA A 35 -6.10 15.12 7.30
CA ALA A 35 -5.18 16.02 6.61
C ALA A 35 -5.94 17.08 5.80
N LEU A 36 -5.51 18.34 5.93
CA LEU A 36 -6.01 19.47 5.16
C LEU A 36 -4.96 19.92 4.13
N LEU A 37 -5.32 19.89 2.85
CA LEU A 37 -4.44 20.28 1.76
C LEU A 37 -4.57 21.79 1.51
N MET A 38 -3.68 22.58 2.11
CA MET A 38 -3.81 24.04 2.13
C MET A 38 -3.44 24.75 0.81
N ALA A 39 -2.77 24.07 -0.11
CA ALA A 39 -2.30 24.65 -1.37
C ALA A 39 -2.36 23.63 -2.51
N ASN A 40 -2.49 24.13 -3.75
CA ASN A 40 -2.47 23.29 -4.96
C ASN A 40 -1.19 22.44 -5.09
N ALA A 41 -0.08 22.91 -4.51
CA ALA A 41 1.16 22.13 -4.41
C ALA A 41 0.95 20.86 -3.57
N ALA A 42 0.32 20.96 -2.40
CA ALA A 42 0.00 19.80 -1.56
C ALA A 42 -0.98 18.83 -2.23
N VAL A 43 -1.94 19.36 -2.99
CA VAL A 43 -2.87 18.55 -3.80
C VAL A 43 -2.11 17.74 -4.86
N THR A 44 -1.18 18.38 -5.56
CA THR A 44 -0.34 17.71 -6.57
C THR A 44 0.55 16.63 -5.94
N GLU A 45 1.15 16.92 -4.79
CA GLU A 45 1.95 15.96 -4.03
C GLU A 45 1.13 14.71 -3.65
N VAL A 46 -0.09 14.90 -3.14
CA VAL A 46 -0.98 13.76 -2.82
C VAL A 46 -1.33 12.95 -4.06
N ARG A 47 -1.62 13.60 -5.20
CA ARG A 47 -1.86 12.88 -6.46
C ARG A 47 -0.66 12.09 -6.92
N ALA A 48 0.56 12.61 -6.74
CA ALA A 48 1.78 11.93 -7.13
C ALA A 48 2.06 10.69 -6.25
N TYR A 49 2.07 10.87 -4.93
CA TYR A 49 2.50 9.83 -3.98
C TYR A 49 1.40 8.86 -3.55
N TYR A 50 0.18 9.34 -3.37
CA TYR A 50 -0.95 8.48 -2.99
C TYR A 50 -1.76 8.02 -4.20
N GLY A 51 -1.67 8.72 -5.33
CA GLY A 51 -2.28 8.30 -6.59
C GLY A 51 -1.30 7.57 -7.51
N GLY A 52 -0.47 8.33 -8.21
CA GLY A 52 0.40 7.86 -9.28
C GLY A 52 1.35 6.74 -8.87
N LEU A 53 2.00 6.85 -7.70
CA LEU A 53 2.87 5.81 -7.18
C LEU A 53 2.10 4.49 -6.93
N GLN A 54 0.90 4.55 -6.34
CA GLN A 54 0.08 3.37 -6.11
C GLN A 54 -0.34 2.70 -7.44
N LEU A 55 -0.71 3.50 -8.44
CA LEU A 55 -1.04 3.00 -9.77
C LEU A 55 0.17 2.36 -10.46
N GLY A 56 1.36 2.96 -10.33
CA GLY A 56 2.61 2.40 -10.83
C GLY A 56 2.96 1.06 -10.18
N LEU A 57 2.80 0.95 -8.86
CA LEU A 57 2.99 -0.30 -8.14
C LEU A 57 1.97 -1.36 -8.60
N ALA A 58 0.70 -1.00 -8.73
CA ALA A 58 -0.33 -1.91 -9.24
C ALA A 58 0.01 -2.45 -10.64
N ALA A 59 0.51 -1.59 -11.54
CA ALA A 59 0.94 -1.99 -12.87
C ALA A 59 2.12 -2.98 -12.83
N TYR A 60 3.10 -2.76 -11.94
CA TYR A 60 4.21 -3.70 -11.74
C TYR A 60 3.72 -5.06 -11.21
N LEU A 61 2.82 -5.07 -10.23
CA LEU A 61 2.25 -6.30 -9.70
C LEU A 61 1.41 -7.05 -10.76
N ALA A 62 0.65 -6.31 -11.59
CA ALA A 62 -0.09 -6.90 -12.70
C ALA A 62 0.84 -7.54 -13.74
N MET A 63 1.98 -6.89 -14.04
CA MET A 63 3.01 -7.47 -14.90
C MET A 63 3.58 -8.77 -14.31
N ALA A 64 3.75 -8.84 -12.99
CA ALA A 64 4.20 -10.05 -12.29
C ALA A 64 3.18 -11.21 -12.32
N LEU A 65 1.90 -10.93 -12.54
CA LEU A 65 0.91 -11.99 -12.80
C LEU A 65 1.04 -12.59 -14.20
N LEU A 66 1.56 -11.83 -15.16
CA LEU A 66 1.78 -12.25 -16.55
C LEU A 66 3.15 -12.91 -16.75
N ARG A 67 4.13 -12.57 -15.89
CA ARG A 67 5.54 -12.98 -15.98
C ARG A 67 5.99 -13.68 -14.71
N MET A 68 6.10 -15.01 -14.76
CA MET A 68 6.37 -15.84 -13.57
C MET A 68 7.73 -15.56 -12.93
N ASP A 69 8.71 -15.10 -13.69
CA ASP A 69 10.02 -14.63 -13.25
C ASP A 69 9.94 -13.41 -12.32
N LEU A 70 8.91 -12.56 -12.49
CA LEU A 70 8.68 -11.38 -11.65
C LEU A 70 7.84 -11.67 -10.40
N LEU A 71 7.25 -12.85 -10.28
CA LEU A 71 6.35 -13.20 -9.18
C LEU A 71 7.04 -13.13 -7.81
N ARG A 72 8.25 -13.70 -7.71
CA ARG A 72 9.04 -13.69 -6.47
C ARG A 72 9.54 -12.28 -6.13
N PRO A 73 10.16 -11.51 -7.06
CA PRO A 73 10.49 -10.10 -6.83
C PRO A 73 9.29 -9.25 -6.39
N ALA A 74 8.11 -9.43 -6.99
CA ALA A 74 6.92 -8.68 -6.65
C ALA A 74 6.45 -8.91 -5.20
N LEU A 75 6.46 -10.17 -4.75
CA LEU A 75 6.13 -10.48 -3.35
C LEU A 75 7.18 -9.95 -2.39
N PHE A 76 8.46 -10.01 -2.74
CA PHE A 76 9.52 -9.44 -1.93
C PHE A 76 9.38 -7.92 -1.79
N LEU A 77 9.06 -7.23 -2.88
CA LEU A 77 8.74 -5.80 -2.86
C LEU A 77 7.58 -5.51 -1.91
N LEU A 78 6.48 -6.27 -1.98
CA LEU A 78 5.33 -6.06 -1.09
C LEU A 78 5.68 -6.25 0.38
N VAL A 79 6.49 -7.26 0.71
CA VAL A 79 6.97 -7.47 2.09
C VAL A 79 7.74 -6.25 2.57
N LEU A 80 8.73 -5.80 1.80
CA LEU A 80 9.54 -4.65 2.18
C LEU A 80 8.72 -3.37 2.30
N LEU A 81 7.84 -3.11 1.33
CA LEU A 81 7.00 -1.92 1.29
C LEU A 81 6.05 -1.86 2.48
N TYR A 82 5.29 -2.92 2.75
CA TYR A 82 4.33 -2.90 3.84
C TYR A 82 4.99 -2.97 5.21
N SER A 83 6.13 -3.66 5.36
CA SER A 83 6.90 -3.64 6.60
C SER A 83 7.49 -2.26 6.89
N SER A 84 8.03 -1.56 5.89
CA SER A 84 8.58 -0.21 6.09
C SER A 84 7.48 0.80 6.43
N LEU A 85 6.33 0.72 5.78
CA LEU A 85 5.15 1.54 6.09
C LEU A 85 4.65 1.29 7.51
N ALA A 86 4.50 0.02 7.91
CA ALA A 86 4.07 -0.34 9.26
C ALA A 86 5.04 0.21 10.32
N LEU A 87 6.35 0.10 10.10
CA LEU A 87 7.36 0.65 11.01
C LEU A 87 7.29 2.17 11.09
N ALA A 88 7.19 2.85 9.95
CA ALA A 88 7.04 4.31 9.91
C ALA A 88 5.77 4.76 10.64
N ARG A 89 4.67 4.01 10.50
CA ARG A 89 3.40 4.31 11.14
C ARG A 89 3.43 4.07 12.65
N ILE A 90 4.07 2.99 13.10
CA ILE A 90 4.32 2.76 14.55
C ILE A 90 5.15 3.90 15.12
N ALA A 91 6.22 4.32 14.43
CA ALA A 91 7.05 5.44 14.85
C ALA A 91 6.23 6.74 14.91
N GLY A 92 5.43 7.06 13.89
CA GLY A 92 4.55 8.23 13.88
C GLY A 92 3.53 8.22 15.02
N LEU A 93 2.84 7.09 15.24
CA LEU A 93 1.90 6.93 16.37
C LEU A 93 2.59 7.15 17.73
N TRP A 94 3.85 6.75 17.87
CA TRP A 94 4.61 6.96 19.09
C TRP A 94 5.02 8.43 19.29
N LEU A 95 5.42 9.11 18.21
CA LEU A 95 5.85 10.51 18.25
C LEU A 95 4.69 11.50 18.39
N ASP A 96 3.57 11.23 17.74
CA ASP A 96 2.43 12.15 17.61
C ASP A 96 1.31 11.90 18.65
N GLY A 97 1.61 11.16 19.73
CA GLY A 97 0.71 10.99 20.89
C GLY A 97 -0.44 9.98 20.70
N GLY A 98 -0.13 8.79 20.18
CA GLY A 98 -1.09 7.87 19.58
C GLY A 98 -1.78 6.82 20.47
N GLY A 99 -3.06 6.61 20.14
CA GLY A 99 -3.92 5.49 20.57
C GLY A 99 -5.37 5.66 20.09
N GLN A 100 -5.80 6.90 19.87
CA GLN A 100 -7.14 7.25 19.38
C GLN A 100 -7.20 7.59 17.88
N GLN A 101 -6.08 7.49 17.16
CA GLN A 101 -6.02 7.78 15.72
C GLN A 101 -6.53 6.57 14.91
N THR A 102 -7.86 6.40 14.87
CA THR A 102 -8.50 5.19 14.32
C THR A 102 -8.09 4.89 12.88
N PHE A 103 -7.96 5.93 12.04
CA PHE A 103 -7.48 5.78 10.65
C PHE A 103 -6.09 5.13 10.59
N ASN A 104 -5.15 5.61 11.39
CA ASN A 104 -3.78 5.09 11.42
C ASN A 104 -3.73 3.66 11.99
N LEU A 105 -4.61 3.30 12.93
CA LEU A 105 -4.71 1.92 13.41
C LEU A 105 -5.24 0.97 12.33
N TYR A 106 -6.26 1.37 11.57
CA TYR A 106 -6.75 0.56 10.45
C TYR A 106 -5.73 0.42 9.32
N ALA A 107 -5.03 1.51 8.99
CA ALA A 107 -3.95 1.47 8.00
C ALA A 107 -2.80 0.57 8.47
N LEU A 108 -2.39 0.65 9.74
CA LEU A 108 -1.37 -0.21 10.32
C LEU A 108 -1.77 -1.69 10.24
N LEU A 109 -3.03 -2.01 10.57
CA LEU A 109 -3.54 -3.37 10.48
C LEU A 109 -3.45 -3.89 9.03
N LEU A 110 -3.87 -3.08 8.05
CA LEU A 110 -3.79 -3.43 6.64
C LEU A 110 -2.33 -3.68 6.20
N GLU A 111 -1.40 -2.82 6.62
CA GLU A 111 0.02 -2.96 6.31
C GLU A 111 0.60 -4.26 6.88
N VAL A 112 0.38 -4.52 8.18
CA VAL A 112 0.89 -5.74 8.85
C VAL A 112 0.31 -7.01 8.24
N VAL A 113 -1.01 -7.04 7.98
CA VAL A 113 -1.67 -8.19 7.35
C VAL A 113 -1.15 -8.39 5.93
N SER A 114 -0.99 -7.32 5.15
CA SER A 114 -0.49 -7.38 3.78
C SER A 114 0.95 -7.88 3.71
N ALA A 115 1.82 -7.40 4.60
CA ALA A 115 3.19 -7.89 4.74
C ALA A 115 3.22 -9.38 5.10
N GLY A 116 2.39 -9.80 6.07
CA GLY A 116 2.29 -11.20 6.50
C GLY A 116 1.81 -12.13 5.38
N LEU A 117 0.76 -11.74 4.64
CA LEU A 117 0.25 -12.50 3.49
C LEU A 117 1.28 -12.58 2.36
N ALA A 118 1.95 -11.48 2.03
CA ALA A 118 3.00 -11.46 1.01
C ALA A 118 4.19 -12.34 1.40
N TRP A 119 4.62 -12.28 2.67
CA TRP A 119 5.70 -13.11 3.19
C TRP A 119 5.34 -14.60 3.16
N TRP A 120 4.11 -14.94 3.55
CA TRP A 120 3.65 -16.33 3.50
C TRP A 120 3.59 -16.84 2.04
N ALA A 121 3.07 -16.02 1.13
CA ALA A 121 3.07 -16.33 -0.30
C ALA A 121 4.49 -16.53 -0.85
N LEU A 122 5.44 -15.70 -0.42
CA LEU A 122 6.84 -15.78 -0.80
C LEU A 122 7.49 -17.09 -0.32
N ARG A 123 7.26 -17.48 0.95
CA ARG A 123 7.77 -18.75 1.49
C ARG A 123 7.14 -19.97 0.81
N GLY A 124 5.91 -19.85 0.35
CA GLY A 124 5.22 -20.90 -0.41
C GLY A 124 5.71 -21.07 -1.86
N LEU A 125 6.59 -20.19 -2.36
CA LEU A 125 7.25 -20.31 -3.66
C LEU A 125 8.67 -20.89 -3.56
N SER A 126 9.28 -20.84 -2.38
CA SER A 126 10.62 -21.40 -2.10
C SER A 126 10.59 -22.87 -1.67
N ARG A 127 9.40 -23.44 -1.47
CA ARG A 127 9.16 -24.87 -1.25
C ARG A 127 8.69 -25.47 -2.56
#